data_AF-A0A6A3EFJ6-F1
#
_entry.id   AF-A0A6A3EFJ6-F1
#
_cell.length_a   1.000
_cell.length_b   1.000
_cell.length_c   1.000
_cell.angle_alpha   90.00
_cell.angle_beta   90.00
_cell.angle_gamma   90.00
#
_symmetry.space_group_name_H-M   'P 1'
#
loop_
_entity.id
_entity.type
_entity.pdbx_description
1 polymer ?
#
loop_
_entity_poly.entity_id
_entity_poly.type
_entity_poly.pdbx_seq_one_letter_code
_entity_poly.pdbx_strand_id
1 'polypeptide(L)'
;MAAAVQECIGLMMVLKDIGMPVGPIVVMEGNQGAQQLAESKGVTQRSRHIDTKYHWLRDKIASGDVCVQYCPTSKMVADHFTKPLGRTKFERFRSALVFVEWGCWEWATSHSSKTQDDDFNSGSWYDTNKLQ
;
A
#
# COMPACT_ATOMS: atom_id res chain seq x y z
N MET A 1 10.20 -7.47 -1.26
CA MET A 1 9.49 -7.35 0.02
C MET A 1 10.42 -7.45 1.24
N ALA A 2 10.96 -8.62 1.61
CA ALA A 2 11.70 -8.79 2.87
C ALA A 2 12.84 -7.78 3.12
N ALA A 3 13.66 -7.47 2.10
CA ALA A 3 14.74 -6.48 2.23
C ALA A 3 14.21 -5.06 2.53
N ALA A 4 13.16 -4.62 1.84
CA ALA A 4 12.53 -3.32 2.09
C ALA A 4 11.95 -3.25 3.52
N VAL A 5 11.35 -4.35 4.01
CA VAL A 5 10.86 -4.42 5.39
C VAL A 5 12.00 -4.31 6.41
N GLN A 6 13.14 -4.95 6.13
CA GLN A 6 14.33 -4.85 6.99
C GLN A 6 14.84 -3.41 7.11
N GLU A 7 14.90 -2.68 6.00
CA GLU A 7 15.26 -1.27 5.99
C GLU A 7 14.23 -0.42 6.75
N CYS A 8 12.93 -0.64 6.54
CA CYS A 8 11.87 0.05 7.26
C CYS A 8 11.95 -0.19 8.78
N ILE A 9 12.25 -1.42 9.21
CA ILE A 9 12.45 -1.74 10.63
C ILE A 9 13.66 -0.97 11.19
N GLY A 10 14.76 -0.91 10.43
CA GLY A 10 15.93 -0.10 10.81
C GLY A 10 15.57 1.38 11.01
N LEU A 11 14.82 1.96 10.08
CA LEU A 11 14.33 3.34 10.21
C LEU A 11 13.42 3.52 11.42
N MET A 12 12.53 2.56 11.70
CA MET A 12 11.69 2.61 12.89
C MET A 12 12.47 2.56 14.19
N MET A 13 13.56 1.79 14.26
CA MET A 13 14.44 1.78 15.43
C MET A 13 15.04 3.17 15.66
N VAL A 14 15.57 3.79 14.61
CA VAL A 14 16.12 5.15 14.70
C VAL A 14 15.05 6.18 15.11
N LEU A 15 13.85 6.10 14.55
CA LEU A 15 12.75 7.01 14.91
C LEU A 15 12.31 6.83 16.37
N LYS A 16 12.29 5.58 16.88
CA LYS A 16 12.05 5.29 18.30
C LYS A 16 13.13 5.88 19.19
N ASP A 17 14.40 5.76 18.80
CA ASP A 17 15.53 6.29 19.56
C ASP A 17 15.48 7.82 19.66
N ILE A 18 14.95 8.50 18.64
CA ILE A 18 14.72 9.95 18.63
C ILE A 18 13.45 10.34 19.43
N GLY A 19 12.69 9.36 19.94
CA GLY A 19 11.48 9.58 20.74
C GLY A 19 10.22 9.85 19.90
N MET A 20 10.23 9.53 18.61
CA MET A 20 9.04 9.67 17.76
C MET A 20 8.11 8.47 17.93
N PRO A 21 6.78 8.69 18.08
CA PRO A 21 5.81 7.60 18.07
C PRO A 21 5.77 7.00 16.66
N VAL A 22 6.06 5.71 16.55
CA VAL A 22 5.96 4.96 15.29
C VAL A 22 4.93 3.85 15.41
N GLY A 23 4.03 3.78 14.44
CA GLY A 23 3.06 2.70 14.28
C GLY A 23 3.64 1.48 13.54
N PRO A 24 2.80 0.46 13.25
CA PRO A 24 3.21 -0.71 12.50
C PRO A 24 3.57 -0.38 11.04
N ILE A 25 4.47 -1.16 10.43
CA ILE A 25 4.92 -0.95 9.05
C ILE A 25 3.84 -1.46 8.11
N VAL A 26 3.22 -0.60 7.29
CA VAL A 26 2.29 -1.05 6.25
C VAL A 26 3.03 -1.19 4.92
N VAL A 27 3.05 -2.40 4.38
CA VAL A 27 3.71 -2.73 3.10
C VAL A 27 2.64 -3.04 2.06
N MET A 28 2.59 -2.22 1.02
CA MET A 28 1.66 -2.41 -0.10
C MET A 28 2.29 -3.32 -1.16
N GLU A 29 1.64 -4.44 -1.46
CA GLU A 29 2.12 -5.45 -2.41
C GLU A 29 1.17 -5.60 -3.60
N GLY A 30 1.71 -5.55 -4.81
CA GLY A 30 0.93 -5.69 -6.05
C GLY A 30 0.61 -7.12 -6.46
N ASN A 31 1.23 -8.11 -5.80
CA ASN A 31 1.08 -9.53 -6.12
C ASN A 31 0.39 -10.28 -4.96
N GLN A 32 -0.85 -10.72 -5.20
CA GLN A 32 -1.62 -11.51 -4.23
C GLN A 32 -0.93 -12.81 -3.84
N GLY A 33 -0.21 -13.47 -4.76
CA GLY A 33 0.57 -14.67 -4.44
C GLY A 33 1.73 -14.38 -3.48
N ALA A 34 2.39 -13.23 -3.65
CA ALA A 34 3.46 -12.79 -2.74
C ALA A 34 2.90 -12.42 -1.35
N GLN A 35 1.74 -11.76 -1.29
CA GLN A 35 1.04 -11.49 -0.04
C GLN A 35 0.64 -12.80 0.68
N GLN A 36 0.01 -13.75 -0.02
CA GLN A 36 -0.41 -15.02 0.59
C GLN A 36 0.79 -15.85 1.07
N LEU A 37 1.93 -15.76 0.38
CA LEU A 37 3.18 -16.40 0.79
C LEU A 37 3.75 -15.75 2.05
N ALA A 38 3.65 -14.43 2.17
CA ALA A 38 4.06 -13.67 3.35
C ALA A 38 3.11 -13.93 4.55
N GLU A 39 1.80 -14.04 4.33
CA GLU A 39 0.78 -14.31 5.36
C GLU A 39 0.62 -15.81 5.70
N SER A 40 1.43 -16.70 5.12
CA SER A 40 1.39 -18.16 5.30
C SER A 40 0.12 -18.90 4.81
N LYS A 41 -0.86 -18.23 4.21
CA LYS A 41 -2.11 -18.84 3.69
C LYS A 41 -1.91 -19.74 2.47
N GLY A 42 -0.76 -19.69 1.80
CA GLY A 42 -0.48 -20.40 0.54
C GLY A 42 0.62 -21.47 0.59
N VAL A 43 1.11 -21.86 1.78
CA VAL A 43 2.25 -22.80 1.88
C VAL A 43 1.77 -24.25 1.73
N THR A 44 1.84 -24.78 0.52
CA THR A 44 1.77 -26.24 0.28
C THR A 44 3.15 -26.87 0.42
N GLN A 45 3.22 -28.17 0.77
CA GLN A 45 4.46 -28.95 0.97
C GLN A 45 5.51 -28.86 -0.16
N ARG A 46 5.16 -28.35 -1.34
CA ARG A 46 6.07 -28.10 -2.47
C ARG A 46 7.01 -26.89 -2.29
N SER A 47 6.80 -26.05 -1.29
CA SER A 47 7.57 -24.81 -1.04
C SER A 47 8.75 -25.04 -0.07
N ARG A 48 9.46 -26.16 -0.16
CA ARG A 48 10.42 -26.59 0.88
C ARG A 48 11.67 -25.71 1.00
N HIS A 49 11.94 -24.86 0.00
CA HIS A 49 13.09 -23.94 -0.02
C HIS A 49 12.64 -22.50 0.26
N ILE A 50 11.94 -22.29 1.38
CA ILE A 50 11.64 -20.93 1.85
C ILE A 50 12.89 -20.39 2.53
N ASP A 51 13.53 -19.40 1.89
CA ASP A 51 14.70 -18.67 2.41
C ASP A 51 14.42 -18.15 3.85
N THR A 52 15.43 -18.16 4.71
CA THR A 52 15.40 -17.64 6.10
C THR A 52 14.78 -16.24 6.18
N LYS A 53 14.97 -15.41 5.15
CA LYS A 53 14.39 -14.06 5.06
C LYS A 53 12.86 -14.05 5.09
N TYR A 54 12.21 -15.08 4.54
CA TYR A 54 10.75 -15.19 4.56
C TYR A 54 10.22 -15.68 5.90
N HIS A 55 10.96 -16.53 6.61
CA HIS A 55 10.60 -16.92 7.98
C HIS A 55 10.68 -15.71 8.90
N TRP A 56 11.77 -14.95 8.83
CA TRP A 56 11.91 -13.70 9.58
C TRP A 56 10.78 -12.71 9.28
N LEU A 57 10.42 -12.53 8.00
CA LEU A 57 9.32 -11.64 7.62
C LEU A 57 7.98 -12.12 8.18
N ARG A 58 7.73 -13.43 8.20
CA ARG A 58 6.52 -14.02 8.78
C ARG A 58 6.43 -13.77 10.29
N ASP A 59 7.54 -13.93 11.00
CA ASP A 59 7.59 -13.68 12.43
C ASP A 59 7.26 -12.21 12.73
N LYS A 60 7.70 -11.28 11.87
CA LYS A 60 7.37 -9.85 11.96
C LYS A 60 5.93 -9.50 11.60
N ILE A 61 5.32 -10.26 10.70
CA ILE A 61 3.89 -10.12 10.41
C ILE A 61 3.06 -10.70 11.57
N ALA A 62 3.47 -11.84 12.11
CA ALA A 62 2.81 -12.49 13.23
C ALA A 62 2.92 -11.68 14.54
N SER A 63 4.02 -10.96 14.76
CA SER A 63 4.17 -10.04 15.90
C SER A 63 3.31 -8.77 15.78
N GLY A 64 2.74 -8.49 14.60
CA GLY A 64 2.00 -7.26 14.31
C GLY A 64 2.89 -6.05 14.02
N ASP A 65 4.22 -6.22 14.00
CA ASP A 65 5.16 -5.14 13.65
C ASP A 65 4.98 -4.71 12.17
N VAL A 66 4.57 -5.65 11.31
CA VAL A 66 4.43 -5.46 9.85
C VAL A 66 3.06 -5.93 9.38
N CYS A 67 2.36 -5.09 8.63
CA CYS A 67 1.11 -5.42 7.95
C CYS A 67 1.34 -5.40 6.43
N VAL A 68 1.09 -6.52 5.76
CA VAL A 68 1.16 -6.59 4.28
C VAL A 68 -0.25 -6.47 3.72
N GLN A 69 -0.47 -5.53 2.80
CA GLN A 69 -1.76 -5.29 2.19
C GLN A 69 -1.67 -5.35 0.67
N TYR A 70 -2.67 -5.97 0.04
CA TYR A 70 -2.78 -5.94 -1.41
C TYR A 70 -3.06 -4.53 -1.93
N CYS A 71 -2.30 -4.10 -2.93
CA CYS A 71 -2.56 -2.88 -3.67
C CYS A 71 -2.73 -3.20 -5.16
N PRO A 72 -3.86 -2.84 -5.79
CA PRO A 72 -3.99 -3.00 -7.23
C PRO A 72 -2.98 -2.11 -7.98
N THR A 73 -2.51 -2.59 -9.15
CA THR A 73 -1.55 -1.90 -10.03
C THR A 73 -1.95 -0.46 -10.38
N SER A 74 -3.26 -0.15 -10.39
CA SER A 74 -3.77 1.20 -10.64
C SER A 74 -3.47 2.20 -9.50
N LYS A 75 -3.15 1.71 -8.31
CA LYS A 75 -2.89 2.51 -7.09
C LYS A 75 -1.47 2.30 -6.54
N MET A 76 -0.69 1.38 -7.10
CA MET A 76 0.66 1.07 -6.61
C MET A 76 1.67 2.15 -7.03
N VAL A 77 1.88 3.18 -6.18
CA VAL A 77 2.80 4.28 -6.48
C VAL A 77 4.23 3.80 -6.76
N ALA A 78 4.66 2.67 -6.16
CA ALA A 78 5.97 2.07 -6.42
C ALA A 78 6.17 1.63 -7.89
N ASP A 79 5.08 1.43 -8.65
CA ASP A 79 5.18 1.17 -10.09
C ASP A 79 5.82 2.35 -10.84
N HIS A 80 5.74 3.57 -10.30
CA HIS A 80 6.41 4.75 -10.84
C HIS A 80 7.94 4.58 -10.88
N PHE A 81 8.52 3.90 -9.90
CA PHE A 81 9.97 3.70 -9.80
C PHE A 81 10.47 2.44 -10.50
N THR A 82 9.57 1.50 -10.82
CA THR A 82 9.95 0.14 -11.26
C THR A 82 9.51 -0.19 -12.68
N LYS A 83 8.57 0.57 -13.26
CA LYS A 83 8.00 0.28 -14.59
C LYS A 83 8.01 1.50 -15.50
N PRO A 84 8.19 1.31 -16.82
CA PRO A 84 7.86 2.34 -17.80
C PRO A 84 6.34 2.49 -17.90
N LEU A 85 5.81 3.64 -17.49
CA LEU A 85 4.37 3.90 -17.45
C LEU A 85 3.92 4.78 -18.61
N GLY A 86 2.70 4.53 -19.11
CA GLY A 86 2.03 5.44 -20.03
C GLY A 86 1.69 6.79 -19.36
N ARG A 87 1.57 7.84 -20.18
CA ARG A 87 1.41 9.24 -19.75
C ARG A 87 0.40 9.44 -18.61
N THR A 88 -0.80 8.88 -18.73
CA THR A 88 -1.87 9.04 -17.73
C THR A 88 -1.52 8.44 -16.36
N LYS A 89 -0.89 7.25 -16.33
CA LYS A 89 -0.45 6.63 -15.07
C LYS A 89 0.75 7.37 -14.47
N PHE A 90 1.65 7.83 -15.34
CA PHE A 90 2.81 8.62 -14.93
C PHE A 90 2.38 9.93 -14.25
N GLU A 91 1.49 10.71 -14.88
CA GLU A 91 0.99 11.97 -14.34
C GLU A 91 0.26 11.76 -13.01
N ARG A 92 -0.56 10.71 -12.89
CA ARG A 92 -1.25 10.37 -11.65
C ARG A 92 -0.29 10.04 -10.51
N PHE A 93 0.68 9.15 -10.73
CA PHE A 93 1.62 8.79 -9.66
C PHE A 93 2.60 9.92 -9.34
N ARG A 94 2.96 10.76 -10.33
CA ARG A 94 3.73 11.98 -10.08
C ARG A 94 3.02 12.88 -9.09
N SER A 95 1.71 13.11 -9.28
CA SER A 95 0.93 13.94 -8.34
C SER A 95 0.83 13.31 -6.95
N ALA A 96 0.92 11.98 -6.82
CA ALA A 96 0.92 11.29 -5.53
C ALA A 96 2.26 11.34 -4.79
N LEU A 97 3.37 11.65 -5.48
CA LEU A 97 4.71 11.78 -4.87
C LEU A 97 4.97 13.18 -4.30
N VAL A 98 4.26 14.19 -4.79
CA VAL A 98 4.32 15.54 -4.23
C VAL A 98 3.62 15.51 -2.88
N PHE A 99 4.21 16.16 -1.86
CA PHE A 99 3.60 16.30 -0.53
C PHE A 99 2.23 16.98 -0.64
N VAL A 100 1.19 16.17 -0.80
CA VAL A 100 -0.18 16.56 -0.48
C VAL A 100 -0.31 16.23 1.00
N GLU A 101 -0.64 17.25 1.79
CA GLU A 101 -0.94 17.14 3.21
C GLU A 101 -1.72 15.83 3.47
N TRP A 102 -1.07 14.86 4.12
CA TRP A 102 -1.65 13.55 4.37
C TRP A 102 -2.74 13.72 5.44
N GLY A 103 -3.92 14.12 4.99
CA GLY A 103 -5.14 14.03 5.78
C GLY A 103 -5.30 12.57 6.23
N CYS A 104 -5.18 12.39 7.55
CA CYS A 104 -5.58 11.25 8.36
C CYS A 104 -5.98 9.97 7.58
N TRP A 105 -5.16 8.92 7.68
CA TRP A 105 -5.44 7.56 7.19
C TRP A 105 -6.61 6.85 7.90
N GLU A 106 -7.53 7.60 8.53
CA GLU A 106 -8.66 7.13 9.33
C GLU A 106 -9.81 6.52 8.49
N TRP A 107 -9.73 6.53 7.16
CA TRP A 107 -10.81 6.01 6.31
C TRP A 107 -10.64 4.53 5.89
N ALA A 108 -9.46 3.95 6.04
CA ALA A 108 -9.18 2.60 5.50
C ALA A 108 -9.82 1.44 6.30
N THR A 109 -10.31 1.68 7.52
CA THR A 109 -10.82 0.62 8.41
C THR A 109 -12.34 0.61 8.59
N SER A 110 -13.09 1.62 8.12
CA SER A 110 -14.52 1.76 8.45
C SER A 110 -15.53 1.49 7.34
N HIS A 111 -15.14 1.23 6.08
CA HIS A 111 -16.13 0.99 5.01
C HIS A 111 -15.78 -0.21 4.12
N SER A 112 -15.60 -1.38 4.74
CA SER A 112 -15.80 -2.67 4.08
C SER A 112 -17.26 -3.10 4.24
N SER A 113 -18.17 -2.53 3.45
CA SER A 113 -19.45 -3.18 3.12
C SER A 113 -20.14 -2.54 1.92
N LYS A 114 -20.02 -3.22 0.75
CA LYS A 114 -20.96 -3.25 -0.40
C LYS A 114 -21.11 -1.91 -1.15
N THR A 115 -21.27 -1.78 -2.47
CA THR A 115 -21.85 -2.58 -3.56
C THR A 115 -21.42 -1.84 -4.86
N GLN A 116 -21.00 -2.57 -5.89
CA GLN A 116 -21.63 -2.61 -7.22
C GLN A 116 -21.22 -1.52 -8.22
N ASP A 117 -20.93 -2.00 -9.43
CA ASP A 117 -20.78 -1.28 -10.68
C ASP A 117 -21.93 -0.28 -10.91
N ASP A 118 -21.63 0.85 -11.57
CA ASP A 118 -22.40 1.38 -12.72
C ASP A 118 -21.94 2.81 -13.10
N ASP A 119 -21.77 2.98 -14.41
CA ASP A 119 -22.05 4.17 -15.23
C ASP A 119 -21.17 5.44 -15.23
N PHE A 120 -20.39 5.47 -16.31
CA PHE A 120 -20.28 6.59 -17.26
C PHE A 120 -21.47 7.57 -17.26
N ASN A 121 -21.27 8.82 -16.83
CA ASN A 121 -21.87 9.96 -17.53
C ASN A 121 -21.11 11.27 -17.30
N SER A 122 -20.76 11.89 -18.41
CA SER A 122 -20.42 13.30 -18.61
C SER A 122 -21.37 14.27 -17.90
N GLY A 123 -20.81 15.30 -17.25
CA GLY A 123 -21.59 16.37 -16.62
C GLY A 123 -20.71 17.49 -16.10
N SER A 124 -20.41 18.43 -16.98
CA SER A 124 -19.57 19.60 -16.77
C SER A 124 -20.23 20.66 -15.89
N TRP A 125 -19.57 20.98 -14.78
CA TRP A 125 -19.37 22.30 -14.17
C TRP A 125 -20.56 23.07 -13.55
N TYR A 126 -20.29 23.55 -12.32
CA TYR A 126 -21.12 24.37 -11.45
C TYR A 126 -21.65 25.69 -12.06
N ASP A 127 -22.93 25.93 -11.78
CA ASP A 127 -23.60 27.17 -11.31
C ASP A 127 -22.93 28.55 -11.47
N THR A 128 -23.75 29.56 -11.80
CA THR A 128 -24.12 30.61 -10.81
C THR A 128 -25.21 31.58 -11.31
N ASN A 129 -26.20 31.79 -10.46
CA ASN A 129 -27.21 32.85 -10.50
C ASN A 129 -26.60 34.27 -10.51
N LYS A 130 -27.23 35.19 -11.27
CA LYS A 130 -27.46 36.62 -10.94
C LYS A 130 -28.37 37.20 -12.03
N LEU A 131 -29.67 37.38 -11.81
CA LEU A 131 -30.28 38.62 -11.29
C LEU A 131 -29.73 39.89 -11.97
N GLN A 132 -30.29 40.25 -13.14
CA GLN A 132 -30.95 41.52 -13.44
C GLN A 132 -31.62 41.46 -14.82
#